data_AF-A0A6N2I6Q6-F1
#
_entry.id   AF-A0A6N2I6Q6-F1
#
_cell.length_a   1.000
_cell.length_b   1.000
_cell.length_c   1.000
_cell.angle_alpha   90.00
_cell.angle_beta   90.00
_cell.angle_gamma   90.00
#
_symmetry.space_group_name_H-M   'P 1'
#
loop_
_entity.id
_entity.type
_entity.pdbx_description
1 polymer ?
#
loop_
_entity_poly.entity_id
_entity_poly.type
_entity_poly.pdbx_seq_one_letter_code
_entity_poly.pdbx_strand_id
1 'polypeptide(L)' 'MTHSTVDPTAITPEMAAQIRSWRVDQDFTWRAVARAASERWGSGRGGNQLYGEELCVAAAKVLGEDPCREPWN' A
#
# COMPACT_ATOMS: atom_id res chain seq x y z
N MET A 1 6.81 14.23 12.77
CA MET A 1 6.74 12.75 12.84
C MET A 1 5.35 12.35 12.40
N THR A 2 5.19 11.92 11.15
CA THR A 2 3.89 11.51 10.60
C THR A 2 3.52 10.16 11.21
N HIS A 3 2.48 10.14 12.04
CA HIS A 3 1.86 8.89 12.47
C HIS A 3 1.24 8.22 11.24
N SER A 4 1.90 7.21 10.69
CA SER A 4 1.29 6.36 9.66
C SER A 4 -0.01 5.79 10.21
N THR A 5 -1.11 6.00 9.51
CA THR A 5 -2.43 5.50 9.93
C THR A 5 -2.63 4.02 9.64
N VAL A 6 -1.72 3.42 8.86
CA VAL A 6 -1.63 1.99 8.59
C VAL A 6 -0.56 1.37 9.49
N ASP A 7 -0.98 0.48 10.39
CA ASP A 7 -0.06 -0.38 11.14
C ASP A 7 0.46 -1.48 10.19
N PRO A 8 1.79 -1.57 9.96
CA PRO A 8 2.37 -2.63 9.13
C PRO A 8 2.06 -4.03 9.63
N THR A 9 1.84 -4.22 10.93
CA THR A 9 1.48 -5.53 11.51
C THR A 9 0.06 -5.96 11.16
N ALA A 10 -0.79 -5.03 10.71
CA ALA A 10 -2.13 -5.33 10.21
C ALA A 10 -2.14 -5.73 8.72
N ILE A 11 -1.01 -5.63 8.01
CA ILE A 11 -0.85 -6.11 6.64
C ILE A 11 -0.22 -7.50 6.66
N THR A 12 -0.93 -8.50 6.13
CA THR A 12 -0.36 -9.84 5.97
C THR A 12 0.59 -9.89 4.76
N PRO A 13 1.53 -10.86 4.68
CA PRO A 13 2.40 -11.02 3.52
C PRO A 13 1.65 -11.14 2.19
N GLU A 14 0.49 -11.81 2.18
CA GLU A 14 -0.36 -11.95 0.99
C GLU A 14 -0.96 -10.60 0.56
N MET A 15 -1.39 -9.79 1.53
CA MET A 15 -1.87 -8.43 1.25
C MET A 15 -0.74 -7.56 0.72
N ALA A 16 0.46 -7.66 1.31
CA ALA A 16 1.63 -6.91 0.87
C ALA A 16 2.03 -7.27 -0.56
N ALA A 17 2.04 -8.56 -0.91
CA ALA A 17 2.30 -9.03 -2.27
C ALA A 17 1.26 -8.51 -3.27
N GLN A 18 -0.03 -8.48 -2.88
CA GLN A 18 -1.08 -7.93 -3.73
C GLN A 18 -0.93 -6.42 -3.94
N ILE A 19 -0.60 -5.66 -2.89
CA ILE A 19 -0.36 -4.21 -2.96
C ILE A 19 0.85 -3.92 -3.86
N ARG A 20 1.92 -4.70 -3.72
CA ARG A 20 3.10 -4.62 -4.60
C ARG A 20 2.71 -4.85 -6.05
N SER A 21 1.92 -5.88 -6.33
CA SER A 21 1.50 -6.16 -7.71
C SER A 21 0.65 -5.03 -8.31
N TRP A 22 -0.23 -4.40 -7.52
CA TRP A 22 -0.95 -3.21 -8.00
C TRP A 22 0.01 -2.07 -8.30
N ARG A 23 0.94 -1.77 -7.38
CA ARG A 23 1.83 -0.62 -7.52
C ARG A 23 2.85 -0.80 -8.65
N VAL A 24 3.44 -1.99 -8.75
CA VAL A 24 4.62 -2.28 -9.57
C VAL A 24 4.27 -2.94 -10.89
N ASP A 25 3.40 -3.95 -10.88
CA ASP A 25 3.13 -4.74 -12.09
C ASP A 25 1.98 -4.12 -12.91
N GLN A 26 1.09 -3.37 -12.26
CA GLN A 26 -0.10 -2.78 -12.87
C GLN A 26 -0.05 -1.24 -12.92
N ASP A 27 1.06 -0.63 -12.49
CA ASP A 27 1.29 0.82 -12.47
C ASP A 27 0.17 1.63 -11.78
N PHE A 28 -0.43 1.08 -10.72
CA PHE A 28 -1.45 1.81 -9.98
C PHE A 28 -0.81 3.02 -9.29
N THR A 29 -1.47 4.18 -9.45
CA THR A 29 -1.21 5.34 -8.59
C THR A 29 -1.57 5.03 -7.14
N TRP A 30 -1.01 5.75 -6.16
CA TRP A 30 -1.36 5.55 -4.75
C TRP A 30 -2.87 5.69 -4.49
N ARG A 31 -3.58 6.60 -5.18
CA ARG A 31 -5.04 6.70 -5.07
C ARG A 31 -5.76 5.46 -5.60
N ALA A 32 -5.27 4.87 -6.69
CA ALA A 32 -5.81 3.62 -7.23
C ALA A 32 -5.54 2.44 -6.28
N VAL A 33 -4.35 2.38 -5.66
CA VAL A 33 -4.06 1.39 -4.60
C VAL A 33 -5.01 1.55 -3.41
N ALA A 34 -5.21 2.77 -2.91
CA ALA A 34 -6.16 3.05 -1.83
C ALA A 34 -7.58 2.59 -2.18
N ARG A 35 -8.03 2.87 -3.40
CA ARG A 35 -9.35 2.45 -3.88
C ARG A 35 -9.47 0.92 -3.97
N ALA A 36 -8.51 0.26 -4.61
CA ALA A 36 -8.49 -1.20 -4.73
C ALA A 36 -8.44 -1.88 -3.35
N ALA A 37 -7.65 -1.37 -2.42
CA ALA A 37 -7.58 -1.86 -1.04
C ALA A 37 -8.90 -1.67 -0.29
N SER A 38 -9.57 -0.52 -0.43
CA SER A 38 -10.88 -0.30 0.19
C SER A 38 -11.97 -1.16 -0.43
N GLU A 39 -11.97 -1.37 -1.75
CA GLU A 39 -12.91 -2.25 -2.44
C GLU A 39 -12.69 -3.72 -2.06
N ARG A 40 -11.43 -4.14 -1.86
CA ARG A 40 -11.08 -5.53 -1.54
C ARG A 40 -11.19 -5.88 -0.05
N TRP A 41 -10.82 -4.97 0.84
CA TRP A 41 -10.69 -5.21 2.29
C TRP A 41 -11.53 -4.28 3.17
N GLY A 42 -12.33 -3.39 2.58
CA GLY A 42 -13.37 -2.65 3.30
C GLY A 42 -12.90 -1.48 4.16
N SER A 43 -11.73 -0.89 3.90
CA SER A 43 -11.15 0.13 4.79
C SER A 43 -11.84 1.51 4.80
N GLY A 44 -12.85 1.74 3.96
CA GLY A 44 -13.62 3.00 3.91
C GLY A 44 -12.83 4.25 3.50
N ARG A 45 -11.53 4.13 3.21
CA ARG A 45 -10.60 5.22 2.88
C ARG A 45 -10.23 5.27 1.39
N GLY A 46 -11.13 4.75 0.54
CA GLY A 46 -10.89 4.58 -0.88
C GLY A 46 -10.61 5.91 -1.57
N GLY A 47 -9.56 5.96 -2.40
CA GLY A 47 -9.17 7.16 -3.13
C GLY A 47 -8.39 8.20 -2.33
N ASN A 48 -8.13 8.00 -1.03
CA ASN A 48 -7.23 8.85 -0.27
C ASN A 48 -5.77 8.55 -0.64
N GLN A 49 -5.07 9.54 -1.21
CA GLN A 49 -3.68 9.38 -1.66
C GLN A 49 -2.73 9.00 -0.53
N LEU A 50 -2.84 9.65 0.63
CA LEU A 50 -1.96 9.38 1.77
C LEU A 50 -2.16 7.96 2.29
N TYR A 51 -3.41 7.49 2.33
CA TYR A 51 -3.71 6.10 2.70
C TYR A 51 -3.09 5.10 1.73
N GLY A 52 -3.13 5.38 0.42
CA GLY A 52 -2.50 4.55 -0.59
C GLY A 52 -0.97 4.49 -0.50
N GLU A 53 -0.35 5.62 -0.20
CA GLU A 53 1.10 5.71 0.04
C GLU A 53 1.48 4.92 1.30
N GLU A 54 0.75 5.09 2.40
CA GLU A 54 0.98 4.33 3.64
C GLU A 54 0.83 2.81 3.44
N LEU A 55 -0.14 2.37 2.62
CA LEU A 55 -0.29 0.97 2.24
C LEU A 55 0.93 0.46 1.47
N CYS A 56 1.47 1.24 0.52
CA CYS A 56 2.67 0.87 -0.23
C CYS A 56 3.89 0.78 0.70
N VAL A 57 4.07 1.76 1.60
CA VAL A 57 5.16 1.77 2.58
C VAL A 57 5.07 0.57 3.53
N ALA A 58 3.87 0.27 4.04
CA ALA A 58 3.66 -0.88 4.92
C ALA A 58 3.90 -2.21 4.17
N ALA A 59 3.42 -2.34 2.93
CA ALA A 59 3.67 -3.52 2.11
C ALA A 59 5.16 -3.75 1.83
N ALA A 60 5.89 -2.71 1.43
CA ALA A 60 7.34 -2.79 1.23
C ALA A 60 8.06 -3.26 2.49
N LYS A 61 7.72 -2.71 3.67
CA LYS A 61 8.29 -3.13 4.95
C LYS A 61 8.02 -4.61 5.27
N VAL A 62 6.80 -5.08 5.03
CA VAL A 62 6.43 -6.50 5.23
C VAL A 62 7.22 -7.42 4.29
N LEU A 63 7.48 -6.98 3.06
CA LEU A 63 8.25 -7.73 2.07
C LEU A 63 9.78 -7.58 2.22
N GLY A 64 10.24 -6.72 3.14
CA GLY A 64 11.66 -6.41 3.31
C GLY A 64 12.26 -5.56 2.19
N GLU A 65 11.43 -4.85 1.42
CA GLU A 65 11.83 -3.96 0.33
C GLU A 65 11.92 -2.50 0.80
N ASP A 66 12.64 -1.66 0.04
CA ASP A 66 12.75 -0.22 0.30
C ASP A 66 11.65 0.56 -0.48
N PRO A 67 10.67 1.17 0.22
CA PRO A 67 9.58 1.90 -0.43
C PRO A 67 10.00 3.20 -1.12
N CYS A 68 11.18 3.75 -0.81
CA CYS A 68 11.66 5.00 -1.40
C CYS A 68 12.41 4.79 -2.73
N ARG A 69 12.63 3.54 -3.13
CA ARG A 69 13.37 3.15 -4.32
C ARG A 69 12.46 2.44 -5.31
N GLU A 70 12.90 2.37 -6.57
CA GLU A 70 12.28 1.47 -7.54
C GLU A 70 12.19 0.06 -6.93
N PRO A 71 11.05 -0.63 -7.10
CA PRO A 71 9.97 -0.32 -8.05
C PRO A 71 8.79 0.51 -7.48
N TRP A 72 8.88 1.01 -6.24
CA TRP A 72 7.73 1.62 -5.55
C TRP A 72 7.49 3.10 -5.87
N ASN A 73 8.54 3.80 -6.34
CA ASN A 73 8.58 5.26 -6.56
C ASN A 73 8.32 5.61 -8.02
#